data_AF-A0A7Y4XGQ3-F1
#
_entry.id   AF-A0A7Y4XGQ3-F1
#
_cell.length_a   1.000
_cell.length_b   1.000
_cell.length_c   1.000
_cell.angle_alpha   90.00
_cell.angle_beta   90.00
_cell.angle_gamma   90.00
#
_symmetry.space_group_name_H-M   'P 1'
#
loop_
_entity.id
_entity.type
_entity.pdbx_description
1 polymer ?
#
loop_
_entity_poly.entity_id
_entity_poly.type
_entity_poly.pdbx_seq_one_letter_code
_entity_poly.pdbx_strand_id
1 'polypeptide(L)'
;MVDNLFLLAVAALGFGLSLATYRLFARSNGWPMGALQSDLPVVPVAIGIAGLLAGLAFASARGYEDGGLVIIGFGIVLAAVWTGFLRVGSQIGLFIVPVVTFLLLLGWLSVPLGYAERKWATEQPSETLKRRGLIKPDSLPAPGAGTDSSQPAGSPVR
;
A
#
# COMPACT_ATOMS: atom_id res chain seq x y z
N MET A 1 -1.73 7.62 6.98
CA MET A 1 -0.36 7.85 6.47
C MET A 1 0.11 6.69 5.60
N VAL A 2 0.09 5.45 6.08
CA VAL A 2 0.34 4.25 5.26
C VAL A 2 -0.99 3.57 4.93
N ASP A 3 -1.32 3.47 3.65
CA ASP A 3 -2.51 2.82 3.11
C ASP A 3 -2.12 1.86 1.96
N ASN A 4 -3.08 1.10 1.44
CA ASN A 4 -2.80 0.11 0.40
C ASN A 4 -2.21 0.74 -0.86
N LEU A 5 -2.64 1.95 -1.27
CA LEU A 5 -2.08 2.63 -2.44
C LEU A 5 -0.67 3.14 -2.16
N PHE A 6 -0.41 3.61 -0.94
CA PHE A 6 0.94 3.94 -0.49
C PHE A 6 1.90 2.74 -0.63
N LEU A 7 1.50 1.56 -0.14
CA LEU A 7 2.32 0.35 -0.23
C LEU A 7 2.52 -0.10 -1.67
N LEU A 8 1.47 -0.02 -2.50
CA LEU A 8 1.54 -0.31 -3.93
C LEU A 8 2.47 0.68 -4.66
N ALA A 9 2.48 1.95 -4.28
CA ALA A 9 3.36 2.95 -4.86
C ALA A 9 4.83 2.70 -4.50
N VAL A 10 5.12 2.37 -3.23
CA VAL A 10 6.46 1.96 -2.79
C VAL A 10 6.92 0.73 -3.56
N ALA A 11 6.05 -0.28 -3.69
CA ALA A 11 6.33 -1.50 -4.43
C ALA A 11 6.57 -1.24 -5.92
N ALA A 12 5.69 -0.48 -6.58
CA ALA A 12 5.82 -0.14 -7.99
C ALA A 12 7.12 0.65 -8.28
N LEU A 13 7.45 1.61 -7.42
CA LEU A 13 8.69 2.37 -7.53
C LEU A 13 9.91 1.48 -7.29
N GLY A 14 9.93 0.71 -6.21
CA GLY A 14 11.07 -0.11 -5.82
C GLY A 14 11.34 -1.27 -6.77
N PHE A 15 10.31 -2.03 -7.13
CA PHE A 15 10.44 -3.11 -8.11
C PHE A 15 10.68 -2.57 -9.52
N GLY A 16 10.05 -1.45 -9.88
CA GLY A 16 10.24 -0.81 -11.19
C GLY A 16 11.67 -0.31 -11.37
N LEU A 17 12.21 0.40 -10.36
CA LEU A 17 13.60 0.85 -10.34
C LEU A 17 14.59 -0.32 -10.33
N SER A 18 14.32 -1.35 -9.54
CA SER A 18 15.13 -2.57 -9.53
C SER A 18 15.18 -3.21 -10.91
N LEU A 19 14.03 -3.43 -11.56
CA LEU A 19 13.96 -4.10 -12.86
C LEU A 19 14.63 -3.26 -13.97
N ALA A 20 14.43 -1.94 -13.96
CA ALA A 20 15.04 -1.02 -14.92
C ALA A 20 16.57 -0.96 -14.80
N THR A 21 17.10 -1.08 -13.58
CA THR A 21 18.54 -0.96 -13.32
C THR A 21 19.27 -2.30 -13.21
N TYR A 22 18.54 -3.40 -13.00
CA TYR A 22 19.10 -4.74 -12.78
C TYR A 22 20.08 -5.15 -13.87
N ARG A 23 19.78 -4.85 -15.14
CA ARG A 23 20.67 -5.20 -16.26
C ARG A 23 22.07 -4.58 -16.12
N LEU A 24 22.15 -3.33 -15.68
CA LEU A 24 23.42 -2.64 -15.49
C LEU A 24 24.23 -3.32 -14.38
N PHE A 25 23.59 -3.65 -13.27
CA PHE A 25 24.22 -4.34 -12.13
C PHE A 25 24.63 -5.78 -12.46
N ALA A 26 23.80 -6.52 -13.18
CA ALA A 26 24.11 -7.90 -13.54
C ALA A 26 25.26 -7.95 -14.55
N ARG A 27 25.38 -7.00 -15.47
CA ARG A 27 26.50 -6.92 -16.40
C ARG A 27 27.81 -6.53 -15.71
N SER A 28 27.76 -5.57 -14.78
CA SER A 28 28.96 -5.12 -14.05
C SER A 28 29.48 -6.16 -13.06
N ASN A 29 28.59 -6.95 -12.45
CA ASN A 29 28.96 -7.95 -11.45
C ASN A 29 29.00 -9.39 -11.99
N GLY A 30 28.79 -9.60 -13.30
CA GLY A 30 28.79 -10.93 -13.92
C GLY A 30 27.67 -11.86 -13.42
N TRP A 31 26.53 -11.30 -13.02
CA TRP A 31 25.41 -12.10 -12.52
C TRP A 31 24.64 -12.77 -13.68
N PRO A 32 24.09 -13.98 -13.46
CA PRO A 32 23.34 -14.67 -14.50
C PRO A 32 22.07 -13.90 -14.87
N MET A 33 21.90 -13.65 -16.17
CA MET A 33 20.73 -13.00 -16.75
C MET A 33 19.81 -14.04 -17.41
N GLY A 34 18.49 -13.88 -17.26
CA GLY A 34 17.51 -14.67 -17.99
C GLY A 34 17.54 -14.34 -19.50
N ALA A 35 17.12 -15.29 -20.34
CA ALA A 35 17.12 -15.13 -21.79
C ALA A 35 16.44 -13.84 -22.26
N LEU A 36 15.30 -13.48 -21.64
CA LEU A 36 14.57 -12.26 -22.00
C LEU A 36 15.34 -10.96 -21.66
N GLN A 37 16.16 -10.97 -20.61
CA GLN A 37 17.03 -9.84 -20.26
C GLN A 37 18.28 -9.75 -21.15
N SER A 38 18.77 -10.90 -21.62
CA SER A 38 19.91 -11.01 -22.55
C SER A 38 19.51 -10.59 -23.96
N ASP A 39 18.42 -11.16 -24.47
CA ASP A 39 18.07 -11.14 -25.89
C ASP A 39 17.15 -9.96 -26.24
N LEU A 40 16.28 -9.56 -25.30
CA LEU A 40 15.30 -8.47 -25.45
C LEU A 40 15.35 -7.51 -24.25
N PRO A 41 16.48 -6.83 -24.01
CA PRO A 41 16.67 -5.99 -22.82
C PRO A 41 15.70 -4.80 -22.74
N VAL A 42 15.09 -4.41 -23.85
CA VAL A 42 14.12 -3.31 -23.90
C VAL A 42 12.85 -3.65 -23.14
N VAL A 43 12.38 -4.91 -23.17
CA VAL A 43 11.10 -5.29 -22.55
C VAL A 43 11.13 -5.17 -21.02
N PRO A 44 12.10 -5.76 -20.29
CA PRO A 44 12.19 -5.59 -18.84
C PRO A 44 12.36 -4.13 -18.42
N VAL A 45 13.19 -3.38 -19.17
CA VAL A 45 13.47 -1.97 -18.87
C VAL A 45 12.23 -1.12 -19.07
N ALA A 46 11.47 -1.32 -20.15
CA ALA A 46 10.22 -0.60 -20.38
C ALA A 46 9.18 -0.88 -19.28
N ILE A 47 9.05 -2.14 -18.86
CA ILE A 47 8.17 -2.53 -17.74
C ILE A 47 8.62 -1.84 -16.44
N GLY A 48 9.92 -1.88 -16.14
CA GLY A 48 10.49 -1.24 -14.96
C GLY A 48 10.27 0.28 -14.94
N ILE A 49 10.50 0.94 -16.07
CA ILE A 49 10.26 2.38 -16.25
C ILE A 49 8.78 2.71 -16.07
N ALA A 50 7.87 1.93 -16.65
CA ALA A 50 6.43 2.16 -16.50
C ALA A 50 6.00 2.11 -15.02
N GLY A 51 6.47 1.11 -14.27
CA GLY A 51 6.19 1.01 -12.84
C GLY A 51 6.83 2.09 -12.00
N LEU A 52 8.08 2.46 -12.31
CA LEU A 52 8.78 3.57 -11.66
C LEU A 52 8.03 4.88 -11.86
N LEU A 53 7.65 5.20 -13.10
CA LEU A 53 6.94 6.43 -13.43
C LEU A 53 5.55 6.46 -12.79
N ALA A 54 4.83 5.34 -12.74
CA ALA A 54 3.54 5.26 -12.06
C ALA A 54 3.68 5.50 -10.54
N GLY A 55 4.67 4.87 -9.90
CA GLY A 55 4.96 5.09 -8.48
C GLY A 55 5.36 6.53 -8.18
N LEU A 56 6.20 7.12 -9.04
CA LEU A 56 6.63 8.51 -8.90
C LEU A 56 5.47 9.49 -9.13
N ALA A 57 4.66 9.29 -10.17
CA ALA A 57 3.48 10.11 -10.45
C ALA A 57 2.50 10.09 -9.27
N PHE A 58 2.25 8.92 -8.68
CA PHE A 58 1.42 8.81 -7.48
C PHE A 58 2.05 9.53 -6.29
N ALA A 59 3.35 9.35 -6.05
CA ALA A 59 4.06 10.03 -4.96
C ALA A 59 4.00 11.57 -5.10
N SER A 60 4.16 12.08 -6.33
CA SER A 60 4.01 13.50 -6.63
C SER A 60 2.58 13.99 -6.43
N ALA A 61 1.58 13.24 -6.89
CA ALA A 61 0.17 13.58 -6.71
C ALA A 61 -0.27 13.57 -5.24
N ARG A 62 0.36 12.73 -4.42
CA ARG A 62 0.12 12.66 -2.98
C ARG A 62 0.70 13.87 -2.23
N GLY A 63 1.79 14.45 -2.71
CA GLY A 63 2.39 15.65 -2.11
C GLY A 63 3.39 15.36 -0.98
N TYR A 64 4.13 16.39 -0.58
CA TYR A 64 5.21 16.31 0.41
C TYR A 64 4.68 16.01 1.82
N GLU A 65 3.65 16.73 2.25
CA GLU A 65 3.10 16.69 3.60
C GLU A 65 2.39 15.36 3.90
N ASP A 66 1.82 14.71 2.88
CA ASP A 66 1.10 13.44 3.00
C ASP A 66 1.98 12.19 2.74
N GLY A 67 3.30 12.38 2.72
CA GLY A 67 4.27 11.28 2.69
C GLY A 67 4.77 10.85 1.31
N GLY A 68 4.63 11.67 0.27
CA GLY A 68 5.17 11.38 -1.07
C GLY A 68 6.69 11.14 -1.06
N LEU A 69 7.45 11.90 -0.27
CA LEU A 69 8.90 11.64 -0.11
C LEU A 69 9.19 10.32 0.58
N VAL A 70 8.34 9.90 1.51
CA VAL A 70 8.48 8.63 2.21
C VAL A 70 8.34 7.48 1.21
N ILE A 71 7.41 7.59 0.25
CA ILE A 71 7.27 6.61 -0.85
C ILE A 71 8.57 6.49 -1.65
N ILE A 72 9.16 7.63 -2.03
CA ILE A 72 10.41 7.65 -2.81
C ILE A 72 11.55 7.03 -2.00
N GLY A 73 11.73 7.43 -0.75
CA GLY A 73 12.77 6.92 0.13
C GLY A 73 12.67 5.40 0.32
N PHE A 74 11.50 4.89 0.70
CA PHE A 74 11.30 3.45 0.88
C PHE A 74 11.39 2.69 -0.44
N GLY A 75 10.93 3.25 -1.55
CA GLY A 75 11.05 2.62 -2.87
C GLY A 75 12.51 2.47 -3.30
N ILE A 76 13.36 3.48 -3.06
CA ILE A 76 14.81 3.39 -3.33
C ILE A 76 15.47 2.32 -2.45
N VAL A 77 15.16 2.30 -1.15
CA VAL A 77 15.69 1.29 -0.22
C VAL A 77 15.25 -0.12 -0.67
N LEU A 78 13.96 -0.28 -0.99
CA LEU A 78 13.42 -1.53 -1.51
C LEU A 78 14.13 -1.96 -2.80
N ALA A 79 14.37 -1.04 -3.73
CA ALA A 79 15.10 -1.34 -4.97
C ALA A 79 16.53 -1.82 -4.70
N ALA A 80 17.24 -1.16 -3.79
CA ALA A 80 18.61 -1.52 -3.42
C ALA A 80 18.65 -2.91 -2.76
N VAL A 81 17.78 -3.15 -1.78
CA VAL A 81 17.67 -4.45 -1.09
C VAL A 81 17.27 -5.54 -2.08
N TRP A 82 16.26 -5.32 -2.90
CA TRP A 82 15.76 -6.31 -3.86
C TRP A 82 16.82 -6.69 -4.90
N THR A 83 17.47 -5.69 -5.50
CA THR A 83 18.50 -5.90 -6.53
C THR A 83 19.76 -6.54 -5.93
N GLY A 84 20.22 -6.03 -4.79
CA GLY A 84 21.46 -6.48 -4.14
C GLY A 84 21.35 -7.85 -3.49
N PHE A 85 20.24 -8.12 -2.79
CA PHE A 85 20.06 -9.34 -2.01
C PHE A 85 19.56 -10.51 -2.85
N LEU A 86 18.54 -10.30 -3.69
CA LEU A 86 17.93 -11.40 -4.45
C LEU A 86 18.66 -11.73 -5.74
N ARG A 87 19.48 -10.81 -6.28
CA ARG A 87 20.24 -10.98 -7.52
C ARG A 87 19.34 -11.55 -8.64
N VAL A 88 19.44 -12.85 -8.91
CA VAL A 88 18.64 -13.59 -9.92
C VAL A 88 17.14 -13.53 -9.63
N GLY A 89 16.73 -13.46 -8.37
CA GLY A 89 15.32 -13.28 -7.98
C GLY A 89 14.69 -11.97 -8.47
N SER A 90 15.50 -10.99 -8.90
CA SER A 90 15.00 -9.77 -9.56
C SER A 90 14.22 -10.08 -10.86
N GLN A 91 14.44 -11.25 -11.47
CA GLN A 91 13.66 -11.70 -12.64
C GLN A 91 12.16 -11.86 -12.33
N ILE A 92 11.78 -12.15 -11.08
CA ILE A 92 10.36 -12.20 -10.65
C ILE A 92 9.72 -10.80 -10.78
N GLY A 93 10.52 -9.73 -10.80
CA GLY A 93 10.09 -8.38 -11.10
C GLY A 93 9.35 -8.25 -12.44
N LEU A 94 9.63 -9.12 -13.42
CA LEU A 94 8.89 -9.13 -14.69
C LEU A 94 7.39 -9.39 -14.53
N PHE A 95 6.99 -10.10 -13.48
CA PHE A 95 5.59 -10.36 -13.15
C PHE A 95 5.08 -9.42 -12.07
N ILE A 96 5.89 -9.15 -11.06
CA ILE A 96 5.48 -8.30 -9.93
C ILE A 96 5.21 -6.87 -10.42
N VAL A 97 6.12 -6.27 -11.19
CA VAL A 97 5.99 -4.86 -11.62
C VAL A 97 4.69 -4.62 -12.36
N PRO A 98 4.32 -5.37 -13.42
CA PRO A 98 3.03 -5.19 -14.08
C PRO A 98 1.84 -5.29 -13.13
N VAL A 99 1.85 -6.25 -12.20
CA VAL A 99 0.76 -6.46 -11.25
C VAL A 99 0.64 -5.29 -10.28
N VAL A 100 1.72 -4.88 -9.59
CA VAL A 100 1.63 -3.76 -8.64
C VAL A 100 1.35 -2.44 -9.33
N THR A 101 1.91 -2.20 -10.52
CA THR A 101 1.62 -1.01 -11.32
C THR A 101 0.16 -0.98 -11.76
N PHE A 102 -0.37 -2.11 -12.23
CA PHE A 102 -1.78 -2.21 -12.62
C PHE A 102 -2.71 -1.96 -11.43
N LEU A 103 -2.45 -2.60 -10.27
CA LEU A 103 -3.25 -2.40 -9.06
C LEU A 103 -3.16 -0.98 -8.53
N LEU A 104 -1.97 -0.36 -8.59
CA LEU A 104 -1.77 1.03 -8.21
C LEU A 104 -2.62 1.96 -9.09
N LEU A 105 -2.51 1.81 -10.41
CA LEU A 105 -3.27 2.62 -11.36
C LEU A 105 -4.77 2.40 -11.21
N LEU A 106 -5.21 1.15 -11.08
CA LEU A 106 -6.63 0.83 -10.89
C LEU A 106 -7.17 1.44 -9.61
N GLY A 107 -6.46 1.27 -8.50
CA GLY A 107 -6.84 1.83 -7.21
C GLY A 107 -6.81 3.36 -7.22
N TRP A 108 -5.80 3.96 -7.82
CA TRP A 108 -5.70 5.41 -7.95
C TRP A 108 -6.81 6.00 -8.83
N LEU A 109 -7.14 5.35 -9.94
CA LEU A 109 -8.21 5.78 -10.85
C LEU A 109 -9.61 5.48 -10.31
N SER A 110 -9.75 4.51 -9.40
CA SER A 110 -11.04 4.20 -8.76
C SER A 110 -11.59 5.34 -7.91
N VAL A 111 -10.70 6.16 -7.33
CA VAL A 111 -11.04 7.32 -6.49
C VAL A 111 -11.76 8.41 -7.31
N PRO A 112 -11.19 8.97 -8.40
CA PRO A 112 -11.88 9.96 -9.21
C PRO A 112 -13.10 9.39 -9.95
N LEU A 113 -13.13 8.08 -10.22
CA LEU A 113 -14.27 7.42 -10.85
C LEU A 113 -15.45 7.14 -9.89
N GLY A 114 -15.30 7.46 -8.60
CA GLY A 114 -16.40 7.35 -7.63
C GLY A 114 -16.77 5.92 -7.24
N TYR A 115 -15.88 4.95 -7.46
CA TYR A 115 -16.07 3.56 -7.02
C TYR A 115 -15.72 3.36 -5.53
N ALA A 116 -15.41 4.43 -4.80
CA ALA A 116 -15.17 4.41 -3.37
C ALA A 116 -16.41 3.90 -2.62
N GLU A 117 -16.25 2.72 -2.01
CA GLU A 117 -17.13 2.01 -1.09
C GLU A 117 -18.61 2.42 -1.07
N ARG A 118 -19.42 1.51 -1.58
CA ARG A 118 -20.80 1.30 -1.10
C ARG A 118 -20.78 1.09 0.42
N LYS A 119 -20.98 2.17 1.20
CA LYS A 119 -21.04 2.23 2.68
C LYS A 119 -21.91 1.17 3.37
N TRP A 120 -22.79 0.46 2.66
CA TRP A 120 -23.69 -0.53 3.23
C TRP A 120 -23.04 -1.88 3.56
N ALA A 121 -21.83 -2.17 3.07
CA ALA A 121 -21.15 -3.45 3.32
C ALA A 121 -20.30 -3.46 4.61
N THR A 122 -19.93 -2.28 5.11
CA THR A 122 -19.17 -2.05 6.35
C THR A 122 -20.00 -1.40 7.45
N GLU A 123 -21.28 -1.08 7.17
CA GLU A 123 -22.21 -0.54 8.15
C GLU A 123 -22.50 -1.61 9.21
N GLN A 124 -22.18 -1.33 10.48
CA GLN A 124 -22.55 -2.22 11.57
C GLN A 124 -24.09 -2.28 11.65
N PRO A 125 -24.70 -3.44 11.97
CA PRO A 125 -26.16 -3.55 12.09
C PRO A 125 -26.78 -2.49 13.00
N SER A 126 -26.04 -2.02 14.00
CA SER A 126 -26.40 -0.92 14.91
C SER A 126 -26.55 0.44 14.20
N GLU A 127 -25.75 0.73 13.17
CA GLU A 127 -25.83 1.95 12.37
C GLU A 127 -27.01 1.91 11.39
N THR A 128 -27.28 0.75 10.77
CA THR A 128 -28.48 0.55 9.95
C THR A 128 -29.77 0.67 10.79
N LEU A 129 -29.76 0.18 12.03
CA LEU A 129 -30.88 0.31 12.97
C LEU A 129 -31.07 1.75 13.47
N LYS A 130 -29.98 2.49 13.71
CA LYS A 130 -30.03 3.94 14.01
C LYS A 130 -30.61 4.74 12.83
N ARG A 131 -30.21 4.44 11.59
CA ARG A 131 -30.72 5.09 10.37
C ARG A 131 -32.21 4.87 10.16
N ARG A 132 -32.71 3.69 10.54
CA ARG A 132 -34.15 3.36 10.51
C ARG A 132 -34.94 3.93 11.70
N GLY A 133 -34.28 4.66 12.61
CA GLY A 133 -34.93 5.28 13.77
C GLY A 133 -35.36 4.29 14.85
N LEU A 134 -34.82 3.06 14.84
CA LEU A 134 -35.23 1.98 15.74
C LEU A 134 -34.46 1.98 17.07
N ILE A 135 -33.37 2.75 17.19
CA ILE A 135 -32.53 2.83 18.42
C ILE A 135 -32.25 4.31 18.75
N LYS A 136 -32.52 4.70 20.00
CA LYS A 136 -32.28 6.06 20.54
C LYS A 136 -30.79 6.24 20.90
N PRO A 137 -30.17 7.40 20.67
CA PRO A 137 -28.72 7.61 20.83
C PRO A 137 -28.16 7.35 22.23
N ASP A 138 -29.01 7.33 23.28
CA ASP A 138 -28.57 7.26 24.67
C ASP A 138 -28.38 5.83 25.22
N SER A 139 -28.60 4.78 24.40
CA SER A 139 -28.67 3.39 24.88
C SER A 139 -27.46 2.52 24.54
N LEU A 140 -26.31 3.09 24.18
CA LEU A 140 -25.07 2.32 24.02
C LEU A 140 -24.07 2.72 25.13
N PRO A 141 -23.53 1.76 25.91
CA PRO A 141 -22.43 2.05 26.80
C PRO A 141 -21.22 2.51 25.97
N ALA A 142 -20.53 3.55 26.44
CA ALA A 142 -19.31 4.03 25.83
C ALA A 142 -18.31 2.87 25.63
N PRO A 143 -17.60 2.79 24.49
CA PRO A 143 -16.64 1.72 24.25
C PRO A 143 -15.50 1.87 25.27
N GLY A 144 -15.50 1.02 26.29
CA GLY A 144 -14.51 1.03 27.36
C GLY A 144 -15.03 0.73 28.77
N ALA A 145 -16.35 0.68 29.00
CA ALA A 145 -16.89 0.36 30.32
C ALA A 145 -16.97 -1.16 30.57
N GLY A 146 -15.80 -1.78 30.72
CA GLY A 146 -15.66 -3.11 31.30
C GLY A 146 -15.10 -3.01 32.72
N THR A 147 -15.79 -3.69 33.64
CA THR A 147 -15.42 -4.08 35.01
C THR A 147 -15.52 -3.02 36.13
N ASP A 148 -16.74 -2.92 36.67
CA ASP A 148 -17.00 -2.66 38.08
C ASP A 148 -16.46 -3.82 38.94
N SER A 149 -15.69 -3.51 39.98
CA SER A 149 -15.70 -4.27 41.24
C SER A 149 -14.96 -3.52 42.35
N SER A 150 -15.65 -2.67 43.12
CA SER A 150 -15.40 -2.48 44.56
C SER A 150 -16.37 -1.47 45.17
N GLN A 151 -17.54 -1.98 45.57
CA GLN A 151 -18.40 -1.33 46.57
C GLN A 151 -18.13 -1.98 47.93
N PRO A 152 -18.01 -1.19 49.00
CA PRO A 152 -18.79 -1.47 50.20
C PRO A 152 -19.50 -0.20 50.66
N ALA A 153 -20.83 -0.20 50.75
CA ALA A 153 -21.63 -0.58 51.92
C ALA A 153 -21.61 0.49 53.03
N GLY A 154 -22.81 0.91 53.47
CA GLY A 154 -23.12 2.07 54.31
C GLY A 154 -22.44 2.12 55.70
N SER A 155 -22.61 3.13 56.54
CA SER A 155 -23.85 3.85 56.90
C SER A 155 -23.52 5.20 57.61
N PRO A 156 -24.32 5.78 58.52
CA PRO A 156 -25.04 7.04 58.26
C PRO A 156 -24.68 8.20 59.23
N VAL A 157 -25.19 9.39 58.88
CA VAL A 157 -25.65 10.49 59.74
C VAL A 157 -25.32 10.43 61.23
N ARG A 158 -24.49 11.36 61.69
CA ARG A 158 -24.82 12.32 62.77
C ARG A 158 -23.93 13.55 62.68
#